data_AF-A0A3M8EYC2-F1
#
_entry.id   AF-A0A3M8EYC2-F1
#
_cell.length_a   1.000
_cell.length_b   1.000
_cell.length_c   1.000
_cell.angle_alpha   90.00
_cell.angle_beta   90.00
_cell.angle_gamma   90.00
#
_symmetry.space_group_name_H-M   'P 1'
#
loop_
_entity.id
_entity.type
_entity.pdbx_description
1 polymer ?
#
loop_
_entity_poly.entity_id
_entity_poly.type
_entity_poly.pdbx_seq_one_letter_code
_entity_poly.pdbx_strand_id
1 'polypeptide(L)'
;MKLKSLCVAMVVSGALLTTHAYGQALVRAQNMGNGVFHVYANGLVDVLTVSCMVTLDPSVIERLVPLNGELGSWVFIPPINNGTGKHLLQMRSSEPVSGTDLVATITLKSSLREPVIMCDPITSTAQNDSMKTGGSSDSSDGIKKTNDSTGTSAEPKTMVTDEGIYANKPLQDGNLMHLPGTVNLGAGSSPVSTETPESLAPGEINDPGDQPLPPEAPEPEGDVDQPADDQGAVQPKVAPQQEKYISYKGILTRFKEYTDEKSLKAFEGLFREPVAATIRQEPALFINDGKSLLKVIIDVDSSETSAPNFALRGARLTSLKKDGNNRWVVEAVPEAGRFEATLTIVNGERMVDFPLTIAPPVDVNIDKKGVVTDADFSLFLSQRGTENAPAFDLNGDGKRDYVDDYLFTANYLAVTSQKK
;
A
#
# COMPACT_ATOMS: atom_id res chain seq x y z
N MET A 1 -70.47 -5.51 31.72
CA MET A 1 -69.40 -4.61 31.24
C MET A 1 -68.14 -5.43 31.02
N LYS A 2 -67.30 -5.09 30.03
CA LYS A 2 -65.95 -5.69 29.86
C LYS A 2 -64.92 -4.56 29.79
N LEU A 3 -63.94 -4.57 30.68
CA LEU A 3 -62.81 -3.66 30.64
C LEU A 3 -61.87 -4.08 29.49
N LYS A 4 -61.45 -3.13 28.65
CA LYS A 4 -60.36 -3.36 27.68
C LYS A 4 -59.09 -2.78 28.26
N SER A 5 -58.05 -3.61 28.42
CA SER A 5 -56.71 -3.12 28.75
C SER A 5 -56.09 -2.45 27.51
N LEU A 6 -55.38 -1.35 27.71
CA LEU A 6 -54.73 -0.57 26.66
C LEU A 6 -53.22 -0.57 26.91
N CYS A 7 -52.50 -1.50 26.27
CA CYS A 7 -51.04 -1.53 26.34
C CYS A 7 -50.46 -0.49 25.38
N VAL A 8 -49.87 0.57 25.93
CA VAL A 8 -49.08 1.57 25.18
C VAL A 8 -47.66 1.03 25.03
N ALA A 9 -47.20 0.82 23.79
CA ALA A 9 -45.83 0.45 23.51
C ALA A 9 -44.95 1.72 23.40
N MET A 10 -43.97 1.86 24.29
CA MET A 10 -42.91 2.87 24.12
C MET A 10 -41.93 2.42 23.05
N VAL A 11 -41.77 3.22 21.99
CA VAL A 11 -40.69 3.08 21.01
C VAL A 11 -39.47 3.84 21.53
N VAL A 12 -38.48 3.11 22.05
CA VAL A 12 -37.18 3.69 22.43
C VAL A 12 -36.31 3.80 21.19
N SER A 13 -36.16 5.02 20.66
CA SER A 13 -35.29 5.27 19.51
C SER A 13 -33.83 5.37 19.97
N GLY A 14 -33.07 4.28 19.80
CA GLY A 14 -31.66 4.22 20.15
C GLY A 14 -30.78 4.82 19.05
N ALA A 15 -30.24 6.02 19.27
CA ALA A 15 -29.25 6.62 18.38
C ALA A 15 -27.91 5.86 18.49
N LEU A 16 -27.59 5.07 17.47
CA LEU A 16 -26.37 4.27 17.44
C LEU A 16 -25.17 5.14 17.00
N LEU A 17 -24.43 5.66 17.97
CA LEU A 17 -23.20 6.43 17.73
C LEU A 17 -22.08 5.50 17.22
N THR A 18 -21.96 5.38 15.89
CA THR A 18 -20.88 4.65 15.22
C THR A 18 -19.57 5.41 15.34
N THR A 19 -18.80 5.10 16.38
CA THR A 19 -17.42 5.59 16.54
C THR A 19 -16.53 4.99 15.45
N HIS A 20 -16.37 5.71 14.35
CA HIS A 20 -15.45 5.36 13.29
C HIS A 20 -14.03 5.41 13.84
N ALA A 21 -13.35 4.27 13.86
CA ALA A 21 -11.95 4.18 14.24
C ALA A 21 -11.08 4.69 13.08
N TYR A 22 -10.97 6.02 12.97
CA TYR A 22 -10.08 6.67 12.01
C TYR A 22 -8.65 6.20 12.25
N GLY A 23 -8.16 5.30 11.39
CA GLY A 23 -6.75 4.95 11.33
C GLY A 23 -5.93 6.21 11.07
N GLN A 24 -4.88 6.45 11.85
CA GLN A 24 -4.05 7.63 11.67
C GLN A 24 -3.40 7.61 10.30
N ALA A 25 -3.51 8.73 9.57
CA ALA A 25 -2.88 8.92 8.27
C ALA A 25 -1.38 8.62 8.35
N LEU A 26 -0.93 7.63 7.59
CA LEU A 26 0.40 7.04 7.73
C LEU A 26 1.15 7.13 6.41
N VAL A 27 2.32 7.76 6.42
CA VAL A 27 3.26 7.75 5.29
C VAL A 27 4.47 6.92 5.65
N ARG A 28 4.96 6.07 4.74
CA ARG A 28 6.18 5.27 4.90
C ARG A 28 6.99 5.22 3.61
N ALA A 29 8.29 5.38 3.74
CA ALA A 29 9.23 5.02 2.68
C ALA A 29 9.60 3.53 2.80
N GLN A 30 9.65 2.85 1.66
CA GLN A 30 10.08 1.47 1.52
C GLN A 30 11.29 1.41 0.58
N ASN A 31 12.35 0.71 1.00
CA ASN A 31 13.53 0.46 0.17
C ASN A 31 13.17 -0.55 -0.94
N MET A 32 13.38 -0.17 -2.19
CA MET A 32 13.12 -0.98 -3.38
C MET A 32 14.41 -1.53 -4.03
N GLY A 33 15.56 -1.32 -3.37
CA GLY A 33 16.88 -1.66 -3.89
C GLY A 33 17.46 -0.59 -4.80
N ASN A 34 18.76 -0.70 -5.13
CA ASN A 34 19.47 0.16 -6.09
C ASN A 34 19.34 1.67 -5.86
N GLY A 35 19.13 2.11 -4.61
CA GLY A 35 18.91 3.50 -4.24
C GLY A 35 17.51 4.04 -4.50
N VAL A 36 16.54 3.19 -4.89
CA VAL A 36 15.15 3.58 -5.15
C VAL A 36 14.29 3.34 -3.91
N PHE A 37 13.50 4.34 -3.53
CA PHE A 37 12.60 4.30 -2.37
C PHE A 37 11.19 4.72 -2.77
N HIS A 38 10.20 3.87 -2.52
CA HIS A 38 8.79 4.20 -2.74
C HIS A 38 8.20 4.79 -1.46
N VAL A 39 7.64 5.99 -1.54
CA VAL A 39 6.91 6.62 -0.44
C VAL A 39 5.43 6.32 -0.61
N TYR A 40 4.91 5.37 0.15
CA TYR A 40 3.48 5.04 0.17
C TYR A 40 2.78 5.79 1.30
N ALA A 41 1.51 6.12 1.06
CA ALA A 41 0.61 6.62 2.09
C ALA A 41 -0.61 5.70 2.27
N ASN A 42 -1.19 5.74 3.47
CA ASN A 42 -2.38 5.00 3.84
C ASN A 42 -3.29 5.88 4.71
N GLY A 43 -4.52 6.09 4.26
CA GLY A 43 -5.53 6.86 4.98
C GLY A 43 -5.24 8.37 5.05
N LEU A 44 -4.69 8.98 4.00
CA LEU A 44 -4.58 10.44 3.96
C LEU A 44 -5.97 11.07 3.95
N VAL A 45 -6.10 12.18 4.67
CA VAL A 45 -7.29 13.05 4.68
C VAL A 45 -6.80 14.51 4.64
N ASP A 46 -7.15 15.20 3.57
CA ASP A 46 -6.89 16.62 3.30
C ASP A 46 -5.44 17.07 3.53
N VAL A 47 -4.49 16.25 3.09
CA VAL A 47 -3.04 16.47 3.23
C VAL A 47 -2.54 17.36 2.10
N LEU A 48 -2.02 18.54 2.45
CA LEU A 48 -1.42 19.48 1.48
C LEU A 48 0.09 19.32 1.34
N THR A 49 0.77 18.82 2.38
CA THR A 49 2.23 18.65 2.40
C THR A 49 2.61 17.33 3.05
N VAL A 50 3.56 16.61 2.46
CA VAL A 50 4.25 15.49 3.11
C VAL A 50 5.71 15.88 3.28
N SER A 51 6.22 15.83 4.51
CA SER A 51 7.63 16.12 4.81
C SER A 51 8.37 14.84 5.12
N CYS A 52 9.41 14.53 4.36
CA CYS A 52 10.29 13.39 4.59
C CYS A 52 11.67 13.85 5.07
N MET A 53 12.08 13.39 6.26
CA MET A 53 13.44 13.51 6.76
C MET A 53 14.27 12.35 6.23
N VAL A 54 15.17 12.64 5.29
CA VAL A 54 16.12 11.67 4.73
C VAL A 54 17.45 11.83 5.45
N THR A 55 17.91 10.77 6.12
CA THR A 55 19.24 10.72 6.75
C THR A 55 20.18 9.90 5.87
N LEU A 56 21.17 10.58 5.29
CA LEU A 56 22.26 10.04 4.48
C LEU A 56 23.57 10.00 5.29
N ASP A 57 24.56 9.26 4.78
CA ASP A 57 25.93 9.38 5.27
C ASP A 57 26.54 10.70 4.74
N PRO A 58 27.04 11.61 5.61
CA PRO A 58 27.53 12.92 5.17
C PRO A 58 28.78 12.84 4.28
N SER A 59 29.39 11.67 4.15
CA SER A 59 30.50 11.41 3.23
C SER A 59 30.07 11.35 1.75
N VAL A 60 28.76 11.29 1.46
CA VAL A 60 28.24 11.06 0.11
C VAL A 60 27.46 12.28 -0.38
N ILE A 61 27.95 12.93 -1.45
CA ILE A 61 27.30 14.11 -2.06
C ILE A 61 26.25 13.62 -3.07
N GLU A 62 25.10 13.19 -2.57
CA GLU A 62 24.03 12.62 -3.41
C GLU A 62 23.07 13.66 -3.97
N ARG A 63 22.59 13.38 -5.19
CA ARG A 63 21.47 14.08 -5.80
C ARG A 63 20.19 13.24 -5.62
N LEU A 64 19.41 13.59 -4.61
CA LEU A 64 18.00 13.18 -4.51
C LEU A 64 17.25 13.56 -5.80
N VAL A 65 16.70 12.56 -6.49
CA VAL A 65 15.82 12.73 -7.65
C VAL A 65 14.45 12.17 -7.29
N PRO A 66 13.52 13.01 -6.81
CA PRO A 66 12.14 12.59 -6.59
C PRO A 66 11.34 12.59 -7.89
N LEU A 67 10.37 11.68 -7.98
CA LEU A 67 9.36 11.54 -9.03
C LEU A 67 7.99 11.43 -8.37
N ASN A 68 6.95 11.95 -9.03
CA ASN A 68 5.57 11.79 -8.55
C ASN A 68 5.12 10.32 -8.61
N GLY A 69 4.35 9.90 -7.61
CA GLY A 69 3.60 8.65 -7.63
C GLY A 69 2.20 8.84 -8.25
N GLU A 70 1.30 7.92 -7.92
CA GLU A 70 -0.09 7.90 -8.43
C GLU A 70 -1.05 8.68 -7.51
N LEU A 71 -0.73 8.81 -6.21
CA LEU A 71 -1.56 9.51 -5.22
C LEU A 71 -1.35 11.04 -5.28
N GLY A 72 -1.90 11.66 -6.32
CA GLY A 72 -1.98 13.12 -6.47
C GLY A 72 -0.72 13.79 -7.05
N SER A 73 -0.85 15.07 -7.37
CA SER A 73 0.20 15.87 -8.03
C SER A 73 1.03 16.65 -7.01
N TRP A 74 2.30 16.28 -6.82
CA TRP A 74 3.20 16.97 -5.90
C TRP A 74 4.23 17.85 -6.60
N VAL A 75 4.50 19.00 -6.00
CA VAL A 75 5.64 19.87 -6.27
C VAL A 75 6.71 19.58 -5.22
N PHE A 76 7.89 19.17 -5.67
CA PHE A 76 9.03 18.87 -4.80
C PHE A 76 9.81 20.14 -4.49
N ILE A 77 9.90 20.51 -3.22
CA ILE A 77 10.75 21.60 -2.75
C ILE A 77 12.20 21.06 -2.71
N PRO A 78 13.20 21.78 -3.28
CA PRO A 78 14.59 21.36 -3.25
C PRO A 78 15.08 21.06 -1.82
N PRO A 79 15.71 19.90 -1.56
CA PRO A 79 15.95 19.43 -0.21
C PRO A 79 16.98 20.29 0.53
N ILE A 80 16.62 20.77 1.72
CA ILE A 80 17.50 21.57 2.57
C ILE A 80 18.45 20.64 3.32
N ASN A 81 19.76 20.81 3.12
CA ASN A 81 20.81 20.08 3.84
C ASN A 81 21.32 20.92 5.02
N ASN A 82 21.14 20.41 6.24
CA ASN A 82 21.55 21.09 7.47
C ASN A 82 22.99 20.74 7.92
N GLY A 83 23.86 20.32 6.98
CA GLY A 83 25.27 19.98 7.25
C GLY A 83 25.49 18.72 8.10
N THR A 84 24.43 17.96 8.38
CA THR A 84 24.40 16.87 9.37
C THR A 84 24.06 15.50 8.74
N GLY A 85 24.16 15.39 7.41
CA GLY A 85 23.64 14.24 6.65
C GLY A 85 22.11 14.18 6.60
N LYS A 86 21.41 15.13 7.23
CA LYS A 86 19.95 15.22 7.25
C LYS A 86 19.46 16.19 6.19
N HIS A 87 18.64 15.66 5.29
CA HIS A 87 18.00 16.36 4.19
C HIS A 87 16.49 16.38 4.42
N LEU A 88 15.91 17.57 4.52
CA LEU A 88 14.46 17.73 4.56
C LEU A 88 13.94 17.81 3.12
N LEU A 89 13.28 16.75 2.65
CA LEU A 89 12.50 16.74 1.41
C LEU A 89 11.06 17.10 1.74
N GLN A 90 10.49 18.10 1.05
CA GLN A 90 9.07 18.43 1.20
C GLN A 90 8.36 18.29 -0.14
N MET A 91 7.22 17.61 -0.10
CA MET A 91 6.29 17.39 -1.21
C MET A 91 5.04 18.20 -0.92
N ARG A 92 4.65 19.12 -1.80
CA ARG A 92 3.46 19.95 -1.62
C ARG A 92 2.51 19.83 -2.81
N SER A 93 1.25 19.49 -2.55
CA SER A 93 0.20 19.51 -3.57
C SER A 93 -0.45 20.90 -3.67
N SER A 94 -1.06 21.20 -4.82
CA SER A 94 -1.91 22.38 -5.01
C SER A 94 -3.30 22.21 -4.40
N GLU A 95 -3.75 20.97 -4.23
CA GLU A 95 -5.08 20.60 -3.72
C GLU A 95 -4.94 19.56 -2.59
N PRO A 96 -5.86 19.50 -1.60
CA PRO A 96 -5.76 18.55 -0.50
C PRO A 96 -5.86 17.10 -1.00
N VAL A 97 -4.85 16.28 -0.68
CA VAL A 97 -4.78 14.87 -1.11
C VAL A 97 -5.33 13.96 -0.02
N SER A 98 -6.23 13.06 -0.43
CA SER A 98 -6.88 12.04 0.40
C SER A 98 -6.82 10.67 -0.27
N GLY A 99 -6.66 9.59 0.50
CA GLY A 99 -6.58 8.21 -0.01
C GLY A 99 -5.35 7.42 0.42
N THR A 100 -5.07 6.32 -0.30
CA THR A 100 -4.06 5.31 0.03
C THR A 100 -3.36 4.83 -1.25
N ASP A 101 -2.21 5.40 -1.60
CA ASP A 101 -1.29 4.79 -2.58
C ASP A 101 0.13 5.38 -2.57
N LEU A 102 0.93 5.08 -3.60
CA LEU A 102 2.25 5.67 -3.86
C LEU A 102 2.18 7.19 -4.03
N VAL A 103 2.80 7.94 -3.11
CA VAL A 103 2.94 9.41 -3.13
C VAL A 103 4.08 9.84 -4.07
N ALA A 104 5.24 9.19 -3.94
CA ALA A 104 6.44 9.56 -4.69
C ALA A 104 7.46 8.41 -4.75
N THR A 105 8.32 8.43 -5.76
CA THR A 105 9.53 7.60 -5.83
C THR A 105 10.75 8.50 -5.65
N ILE A 106 11.57 8.22 -4.63
CA ILE A 106 12.83 8.92 -4.35
C ILE A 106 13.98 8.05 -4.86
N THR A 107 14.73 8.55 -5.85
CA THR A 107 15.96 7.91 -6.31
C THR A 107 17.18 8.62 -5.70
N LEU A 108 18.00 7.84 -5.02
CA LEU A 108 19.34 8.18 -4.54
C LEU A 108 20.39 7.59 -5.49
N LYS A 109 21.52 8.26 -5.64
CA LYS A 109 22.56 7.92 -6.62
C LYS A 109 23.87 7.63 -5.91
N SER A 110 24.07 6.34 -5.61
CA SER A 110 25.28 5.75 -5.02
C SER A 110 25.50 6.03 -3.53
N SER A 111 24.57 5.58 -2.68
CA SER A 111 24.77 5.50 -1.23
C SER A 111 25.66 4.30 -0.84
N LEU A 112 26.67 4.50 0.02
CA LEU A 112 27.48 3.41 0.61
C LEU A 112 26.79 2.66 1.77
N ARG A 113 25.64 3.17 2.22
CA ARG A 113 24.83 2.66 3.34
C ARG A 113 23.36 2.89 3.02
N GLU A 114 22.47 2.07 3.57
CA GLU A 114 21.04 2.33 3.42
C GLU A 114 20.64 3.62 4.16
N PRO A 115 19.89 4.54 3.51
CA PRO A 115 19.41 5.77 4.11
C PRO A 115 18.22 5.48 5.04
N VAL A 116 18.07 6.30 6.08
CA VAL A 116 16.87 6.27 6.93
C VAL A 116 15.92 7.38 6.48
N ILE A 117 14.75 6.99 5.96
CA ILE A 117 13.72 7.92 5.50
C ILE A 117 12.50 7.81 6.41
N MET A 118 12.17 8.90 7.10
CA MET A 118 10.96 9.06 7.91
C MET A 118 10.06 10.11 7.25
N CYS A 119 8.74 9.89 7.17
CA CYS A 119 7.83 10.79 6.47
C CYS A 119 6.56 11.06 7.27
N ASP A 120 6.22 12.34 7.41
CA ASP A 120 5.06 12.83 8.17
C ASP A 120 4.09 13.59 7.24
N PRO A 121 2.78 13.25 7.23
CA PRO A 121 1.76 14.01 6.52
C PRO A 121 1.33 15.25 7.32
N ILE A 122 1.12 16.37 6.63
CA ILE A 122 0.66 17.64 7.20
C ILE A 122 -0.67 18.03 6.54
N THR A 123 -1.73 18.06 7.35
CA THR A 123 -3.08 18.43 6.90
C THR A 123 -3.20 19.92 6.64
N SER A 124 -4.15 20.28 5.78
CA SER A 124 -4.50 21.68 5.48
C SER A 124 -4.86 22.50 6.72
N THR A 125 -5.49 21.90 7.72
CA THR A 125 -5.79 22.51 9.02
C THR A 125 -4.54 22.86 9.83
N ALA A 126 -3.60 21.92 9.96
CA ALA A 126 -2.38 22.12 10.75
C ALA A 126 -1.47 23.23 10.18
N GLN A 127 -1.47 23.42 8.86
CA GLN A 127 -0.66 24.43 8.19
C GLN A 127 -1.02 25.87 8.58
N ASN A 128 -2.29 26.14 8.94
CA ASN A 128 -2.75 27.48 9.31
C ASN A 128 -2.31 27.93 10.72
N ASP A 129 -2.22 27.00 11.67
CA ASP A 129 -1.77 27.33 13.04
C ASP A 129 -0.24 27.50 13.09
N SER A 130 0.51 26.69 12.32
CA SER A 130 1.98 26.76 12.26
C SER A 130 2.54 28.09 11.73
N MET A 131 1.70 28.96 11.14
CA MET A 131 2.12 30.28 10.62
C MET A 131 1.81 31.46 11.56
N LYS A 132 1.17 31.24 12.72
CA LYS A 132 0.82 32.33 13.66
C LYS A 132 1.83 32.60 14.77
N THR A 133 2.70 31.66 15.11
CA THR A 133 3.69 31.79 16.20
C THR A 133 5.00 32.43 15.74
N GLY A 134 4.91 33.67 15.24
CA GLY A 134 6.04 34.45 14.71
C GLY A 134 5.96 35.97 14.94
N GLY A 135 5.17 36.42 15.92
CA GLY A 135 5.06 37.84 16.28
C GLY A 135 6.16 38.28 17.25
N SER A 136 6.80 39.42 16.97
CA SER A 136 7.91 39.98 17.78
C SER A 136 7.52 40.23 19.23
N SER A 137 8.44 39.93 20.15
CA SER A 137 8.38 40.34 21.56
C SER A 137 9.08 41.69 21.75
N ASP A 138 8.32 42.78 21.75
CA ASP A 138 8.82 44.10 22.14
C ASP A 138 8.31 44.49 23.54
N SER A 139 9.25 44.77 24.44
CA SER A 139 8.97 45.21 25.81
C SER A 139 8.81 46.73 25.87
N SER A 140 7.75 47.21 26.49
CA SER A 140 7.75 48.55 27.11
C SER A 140 6.87 48.61 28.36
N ASP A 141 7.36 49.34 29.37
CA ASP A 141 6.74 49.44 30.69
C ASP A 141 5.57 50.43 30.75
N GLY A 142 4.52 50.03 31.47
CA GLY A 142 3.88 50.84 32.52
C GLY A 142 3.03 52.07 32.14
N ILE A 143 1.87 52.19 32.79
CA ILE A 143 1.52 53.27 33.74
C ILE A 143 0.06 53.11 34.22
N LYS A 144 -0.21 53.44 35.49
CA LYS A 144 -1.56 53.48 36.08
C LYS A 144 -2.36 54.70 35.57
N LYS A 145 -3.68 54.56 35.37
CA LYS A 145 -4.70 55.43 36.03
C LYS A 145 -6.19 55.09 35.77
N THR A 146 -6.87 54.70 36.85
CA THR A 146 -8.11 55.29 37.43
C THR A 146 -9.33 55.66 36.56
N ASN A 147 -10.46 55.03 36.95
CA ASN A 147 -11.75 55.64 37.33
C ASN A 147 -12.91 55.88 36.32
N ASP A 148 -14.08 55.40 36.80
CA ASP A 148 -15.44 55.95 36.73
C ASP A 148 -16.18 56.17 35.41
N SER A 149 -17.26 55.40 35.24
CA SER A 149 -18.56 55.91 34.78
C SER A 149 -19.72 55.07 35.36
N THR A 150 -20.61 55.73 36.10
CA THR A 150 -21.90 55.22 36.59
C THR A 150 -22.80 54.74 35.44
N GLY A 151 -23.46 53.58 35.53
CA GLY A 151 -24.86 53.46 36.01
C GLY A 151 -25.81 53.09 34.84
N THR A 152 -27.00 52.50 34.99
CA THR A 152 -27.84 52.15 36.16
C THR A 152 -28.92 51.11 35.75
N SER A 153 -29.43 50.29 36.69
CA SER A 153 -30.83 49.76 36.78
C SER A 153 -31.03 48.21 36.84
N ALA A 154 -32.11 47.81 37.53
CA ALA A 154 -32.83 46.51 37.52
C ALA A 154 -32.18 45.23 38.12
N GLU A 155 -32.27 45.15 39.46
CA GLU A 155 -32.67 44.04 40.35
C GLU A 155 -33.44 42.80 39.78
N PRO A 156 -33.64 41.68 40.55
CA PRO A 156 -32.90 41.14 41.72
C PRO A 156 -32.73 39.58 41.80
N LYS A 157 -31.88 39.11 42.76
CA LYS A 157 -31.96 37.94 43.70
C LYS A 157 -32.88 36.73 43.34
N THR A 158 -32.56 35.43 43.55
CA THR A 158 -31.59 34.65 44.39
C THR A 158 -31.54 33.19 43.81
N MET A 159 -30.79 32.14 44.21
CA MET A 159 -29.95 31.67 45.34
C MET A 159 -28.59 31.11 44.79
N VAL A 160 -27.50 30.73 45.50
CA VAL A 160 -27.14 30.24 46.87
C VAL A 160 -27.00 28.70 47.01
N THR A 161 -25.92 28.26 47.69
CA THR A 161 -25.41 26.88 47.99
C THR A 161 -24.87 26.02 46.83
N ASP A 162 -23.69 25.38 46.90
CA ASP A 162 -22.60 25.52 47.90
C ASP A 162 -21.20 25.05 47.42
N GLU A 163 -20.20 25.12 48.31
CA GLU A 163 -18.74 24.90 48.13
C GLU A 163 -18.26 23.57 47.48
N GLY A 164 -17.04 23.61 46.92
CA GLY A 164 -16.35 22.46 46.32
C GLY A 164 -14.86 22.69 46.01
N ILE A 165 -14.06 23.09 47.00
CA ILE A 165 -12.60 23.32 46.85
C ILE A 165 -11.84 21.97 46.86
N TYR A 166 -10.89 21.74 45.93
CA TYR A 166 -9.51 21.29 46.25
C TYR A 166 -8.55 21.20 45.04
N ALA A 167 -7.37 21.81 45.23
CA ALA A 167 -6.05 21.47 44.67
C ALA A 167 -5.88 20.99 43.20
N ASN A 168 -5.42 21.89 42.33
CA ASN A 168 -4.63 21.49 41.16
C ASN A 168 -3.24 20.98 41.59
N LYS A 169 -2.79 19.88 41.00
CA LYS A 169 -1.40 19.38 41.06
C LYS A 169 -0.85 19.26 39.63
N PRO A 170 0.42 19.64 39.36
CA PRO A 170 1.04 19.37 38.07
C PRO A 170 1.39 17.88 37.94
N LEU A 171 1.27 17.36 36.72
CA LEU A 171 1.79 16.04 36.34
C LEU A 171 3.09 16.21 35.54
N GLN A 172 4.13 15.51 35.97
CA GLN A 172 5.36 15.25 35.22
C GLN A 172 5.43 13.77 34.84
N ASP A 173 6.38 13.46 33.95
CA ASP A 173 6.76 12.13 33.43
C ASP A 173 5.63 11.36 32.71
N GLY A 174 5.76 11.05 31.42
CA GLY A 174 6.94 10.46 30.81
C GLY A 174 6.63 9.00 30.49
N ASN A 175 6.33 8.68 29.22
CA ASN A 175 6.03 7.33 28.80
C ASN A 175 6.66 7.03 27.43
N LEU A 176 7.51 6.00 27.37
CA LEU A 176 8.16 5.57 26.11
C LEU A 176 7.18 4.70 25.31
N MET A 177 6.82 5.13 24.09
CA MET A 177 6.12 4.23 23.17
C MET A 177 7.06 3.13 22.67
N HIS A 178 6.63 1.88 22.83
CA HIS A 178 7.26 0.72 22.22
C HIS A 178 7.03 0.72 20.69
N LEU A 179 8.10 0.48 19.93
CA LEU A 179 8.03 0.17 18.51
C LEU A 179 7.94 -1.35 18.31
N PRO A 180 7.03 -1.87 17.46
CA PRO A 180 7.05 -3.28 17.07
C PRO A 180 8.23 -3.53 16.12
N GLY A 181 9.09 -4.50 16.47
CA GLY A 181 10.33 -4.78 15.74
C GLY A 181 10.15 -5.62 14.47
N THR A 182 11.06 -5.41 13.50
CA THR A 182 11.19 -6.22 12.29
C THR A 182 11.82 -7.57 12.61
N VAL A 183 11.22 -8.66 12.11
CA VAL A 183 11.84 -10.01 12.20
C VAL A 183 12.78 -10.19 11.00
N ASN A 184 14.08 -10.30 11.27
CA ASN A 184 15.08 -10.66 10.26
C ASN A 184 15.39 -12.17 10.37
N LEU A 185 15.22 -12.91 9.26
CA LEU A 185 15.51 -14.34 9.21
C LEU A 185 17.02 -14.56 9.01
N GLY A 186 17.75 -14.58 10.12
CA GLY A 186 19.20 -14.86 10.12
C GLY A 186 19.54 -16.21 9.49
N ALA A 187 20.58 -16.23 8.66
CA ALA A 187 21.07 -17.44 8.02
C ALA A 187 21.60 -18.44 9.07
N GLY A 188 20.86 -19.53 9.28
CA GLY A 188 21.21 -20.56 10.26
C GLY A 188 22.38 -21.43 9.81
N SER A 189 23.60 -21.01 10.12
CA SER A 189 24.79 -21.84 9.96
C SER A 189 24.79 -23.02 10.95
N SER A 190 24.56 -24.23 10.44
CA SER A 190 24.70 -25.45 11.24
C SER A 190 26.18 -25.78 11.48
N PRO A 191 26.59 -26.13 12.71
CA PRO A 191 27.95 -26.59 12.97
C PRO A 191 28.14 -28.02 12.44
N VAL A 192 29.27 -28.27 11.77
CA VAL A 192 29.72 -29.62 11.40
C VAL A 192 30.41 -30.25 12.60
N SER A 193 29.95 -31.43 13.01
CA SER A 193 30.70 -32.33 13.90
C SER A 193 31.47 -33.35 13.08
N THR A 194 32.74 -33.55 13.43
CA THR A 194 33.65 -34.50 12.81
C THR A 194 33.46 -35.92 13.34
N GLU A 195 33.46 -36.92 12.46
CA GLU A 195 33.96 -38.27 12.75
C GLU A 195 34.88 -38.74 11.62
N THR A 196 35.88 -39.55 11.96
CA THR A 196 37.00 -39.96 11.09
C THR A 196 37.11 -41.48 11.07
N PRO A 197 37.30 -42.08 9.88
CA PRO A 197 38.36 -43.10 9.71
C PRO A 197 39.36 -42.62 8.64
N GLU A 198 40.67 -42.68 8.87
CA GLU A 198 41.51 -43.86 8.60
C GLU A 198 41.20 -44.52 7.24
N SER A 199 42.00 -44.29 6.18
CA SER A 199 43.43 -44.63 5.97
C SER A 199 43.56 -45.87 5.10
N LEU A 200 44.04 -45.70 3.86
CA LEU A 200 44.81 -46.71 3.14
C LEU A 200 45.72 -46.07 2.06
N ALA A 201 46.85 -46.76 1.83
CA ALA A 201 48.09 -46.37 1.15
C ALA A 201 48.02 -45.84 -0.31
N PRO A 202 49.12 -45.27 -0.86
CA PRO A 202 49.12 -44.51 -2.12
C PRO A 202 49.61 -45.28 -3.37
N GLY A 203 49.22 -44.75 -4.53
CA GLY A 203 49.75 -45.00 -5.88
C GLY A 203 49.05 -44.06 -6.88
N GLU A 204 49.63 -43.66 -8.01
CA GLU A 204 50.98 -43.90 -8.55
C GLU A 204 51.39 -42.68 -9.40
N ILE A 205 52.69 -42.51 -9.69
CA ILE A 205 53.23 -41.34 -10.40
C ILE A 205 53.01 -41.47 -11.90
N ASN A 206 52.53 -40.41 -12.57
CA ASN A 206 52.82 -40.16 -13.99
C ASN A 206 52.92 -38.64 -14.26
N ASP A 207 53.89 -38.27 -15.09
CA ASP A 207 54.26 -36.88 -15.45
C ASP A 207 53.79 -36.58 -16.90
N PRO A 208 54.24 -35.55 -17.66
CA PRO A 208 53.32 -34.66 -18.34
C PRO A 208 53.09 -34.98 -19.83
N GLY A 209 51.86 -34.78 -20.29
CA GLY A 209 51.48 -34.84 -21.71
C GLY A 209 51.63 -33.47 -22.39
N ASP A 210 52.54 -33.41 -23.36
CA ASP A 210 52.95 -32.18 -24.06
C ASP A 210 52.06 -31.84 -25.30
N GLN A 211 52.15 -30.59 -25.76
CA GLN A 211 51.71 -30.08 -27.10
C GLN A 211 50.20 -30.05 -27.47
N PRO A 212 49.79 -29.27 -28.51
CA PRO A 212 50.43 -28.08 -29.12
C PRO A 212 49.53 -26.84 -29.23
N LEU A 213 50.14 -25.69 -29.51
CA LEU A 213 49.44 -24.46 -29.95
C LEU A 213 48.97 -24.56 -31.42
N PRO A 214 47.78 -24.03 -31.78
CA PRO A 214 47.40 -23.81 -33.18
C PRO A 214 48.26 -22.73 -33.87
N PRO A 215 48.47 -22.79 -35.19
CA PRO A 215 49.38 -21.90 -35.91
C PRO A 215 48.78 -20.53 -36.27
N GLU A 216 49.67 -19.54 -36.35
CA GLU A 216 49.42 -18.16 -36.77
C GLU A 216 49.78 -17.97 -38.26
N ALA A 217 48.83 -17.54 -39.09
CA ALA A 217 49.03 -17.15 -40.50
C ALA A 217 47.73 -16.53 -41.09
N PRO A 218 47.81 -15.71 -42.16
CA PRO A 218 48.76 -14.62 -42.37
C PRO A 218 48.02 -13.30 -42.72
N GLU A 219 48.75 -12.16 -42.73
CA GLU A 219 48.23 -10.90 -43.28
C GLU A 219 48.09 -10.96 -44.82
N PRO A 220 47.02 -10.39 -45.38
CA PRO A 220 46.93 -10.06 -46.81
C PRO A 220 46.94 -8.53 -47.04
N GLU A 221 48.07 -7.99 -47.50
CA GLU A 221 48.07 -6.73 -48.24
C GLU A 221 47.49 -6.95 -49.65
N GLY A 222 46.63 -6.04 -50.15
CA GLY A 222 46.14 -6.10 -51.53
C GLY A 222 44.93 -5.21 -51.82
N ASP A 223 45.16 -4.12 -52.56
CA ASP A 223 44.12 -3.20 -53.04
C ASP A 223 43.12 -3.87 -54.01
N VAL A 224 41.83 -3.53 -53.87
CA VAL A 224 40.84 -3.58 -54.96
C VAL A 224 39.88 -2.41 -54.84
N ASP A 225 39.91 -1.50 -55.83
CA ASP A 225 38.86 -0.50 -56.05
C ASP A 225 37.52 -1.18 -56.40
N GLN A 226 36.46 -0.87 -55.65
CA GLN A 226 35.07 -1.07 -56.11
C GLN A 226 34.18 0.13 -55.74
N PRO A 227 33.16 0.42 -56.57
CA PRO A 227 32.45 1.70 -56.54
C PRO A 227 31.39 1.81 -55.44
N ALA A 228 30.92 3.03 -55.23
CA ALA A 228 29.90 3.36 -54.25
C ALA A 228 28.58 2.59 -54.49
N ASP A 229 28.08 1.96 -53.42
CA ASP A 229 26.70 1.51 -53.33
C ASP A 229 26.13 1.83 -51.93
N ASP A 230 24.81 1.78 -51.81
CA ASP A 230 23.97 2.48 -50.83
C ASP A 230 24.42 2.45 -49.35
N GLN A 231 24.49 3.62 -48.69
CA GLN A 231 24.68 3.73 -47.24
C GLN A 231 23.38 3.46 -46.49
N GLY A 232 22.92 2.20 -46.57
CA GLY A 232 21.81 1.67 -45.78
C GLY A 232 22.13 1.73 -44.29
N ALA A 233 21.77 2.85 -43.64
CA ALA A 233 22.05 3.11 -42.23
C ALA A 233 21.40 2.03 -41.34
N VAL A 234 22.22 1.08 -40.88
CA VAL A 234 21.79 -0.01 -39.99
C VAL A 234 21.38 0.59 -38.65
N GLN A 235 20.08 0.88 -38.50
CA GLN A 235 19.53 1.36 -37.24
C GLN A 235 19.88 0.37 -36.13
N PRO A 236 20.52 0.81 -35.02
CA PRO A 236 20.80 -0.07 -33.91
C PRO A 236 19.51 -0.71 -33.42
N LYS A 237 19.41 -2.04 -33.55
CA LYS A 237 18.25 -2.80 -33.08
C LYS A 237 18.26 -2.77 -31.55
N VAL A 238 17.64 -1.72 -30.99
CA VAL A 238 17.50 -1.52 -29.54
C VAL A 238 16.91 -2.79 -28.96
N ALA A 239 17.71 -3.50 -28.15
CA ALA A 239 17.23 -4.67 -27.45
C ALA A 239 16.06 -4.23 -26.54
N PRO A 240 14.91 -4.94 -26.54
CA PRO A 240 13.76 -4.54 -25.75
C PRO A 240 14.16 -4.46 -24.28
N GLN A 241 14.09 -3.25 -23.72
CA GLN A 241 14.38 -3.04 -22.30
C GLN A 241 13.32 -3.80 -21.50
N GLN A 242 13.77 -4.74 -20.68
CA GLN A 242 12.86 -5.50 -19.82
C GLN A 242 12.27 -4.54 -18.79
N GLU A 243 10.94 -4.55 -18.66
CA GLU A 243 10.22 -3.70 -17.73
C GLU A 243 10.62 -4.07 -16.30
N LYS A 244 11.26 -3.12 -15.59
CA LYS A 244 11.73 -3.34 -14.21
C LYS A 244 10.59 -3.33 -13.18
N TYR A 245 9.42 -2.82 -13.55
CA TYR A 245 8.23 -2.76 -12.71
C TYR A 245 7.00 -3.12 -13.55
N ILE A 246 6.18 -4.06 -13.06
CA ILE A 246 4.94 -4.52 -13.68
C ILE A 246 3.84 -4.47 -12.63
N SER A 247 2.80 -3.64 -12.84
CA SER A 247 1.60 -3.63 -12.00
C SER A 247 0.45 -4.29 -12.75
N TYR A 248 -0.08 -5.40 -12.22
CA TYR A 248 -1.19 -6.10 -12.84
C TYR A 248 -2.54 -5.45 -12.49
N LYS A 249 -3.41 -5.30 -13.50
CA LYS A 249 -4.74 -4.72 -13.33
C LYS A 249 -5.69 -5.67 -12.60
N GLY A 250 -6.25 -5.22 -11.47
CA GLY A 250 -7.14 -6.02 -10.63
C GLY A 250 -8.57 -6.13 -11.17
N ILE A 251 -9.33 -7.11 -10.67
CA ILE A 251 -10.73 -7.33 -11.09
C ILE A 251 -11.60 -6.12 -10.75
N LEU A 252 -11.42 -5.51 -9.58
CA LEU A 252 -12.13 -4.27 -9.20
C LEU A 252 -11.86 -3.12 -10.21
N THR A 253 -10.63 -3.02 -10.72
CA THR A 253 -10.26 -2.06 -11.77
C THR A 253 -10.92 -2.40 -13.11
N ARG A 254 -11.11 -3.69 -13.44
CA ARG A 254 -11.94 -4.11 -14.58
C ARG A 254 -13.40 -3.67 -14.42
N PHE A 255 -13.99 -3.77 -13.22
CA PHE A 255 -15.34 -3.26 -12.94
C PHE A 255 -15.42 -1.72 -13.05
N LYS A 256 -14.40 -1.01 -12.58
CA LYS A 256 -14.29 0.46 -12.66
C LYS A 256 -14.29 0.99 -14.10
N GLU A 257 -13.64 0.28 -15.01
CA GLU A 257 -13.52 0.63 -16.42
C GLU A 257 -14.58 -0.02 -17.33
N TYR A 258 -15.51 -0.81 -16.78
CA TYR A 258 -16.52 -1.50 -17.58
C TYR A 258 -17.68 -0.55 -17.97
N THR A 259 -17.71 -0.16 -19.25
CA THR A 259 -18.67 0.79 -19.83
C THR A 259 -19.77 0.17 -20.70
N ASP A 260 -19.65 -1.13 -21.02
CA ASP A 260 -20.62 -1.89 -21.82
C ASP A 260 -21.90 -2.26 -21.02
N GLU A 261 -22.82 -3.01 -21.64
CA GLU A 261 -24.10 -3.40 -21.04
C GLU A 261 -23.95 -4.31 -19.80
N LYS A 262 -24.19 -3.73 -18.62
CA LYS A 262 -24.12 -4.40 -17.31
C LYS A 262 -25.12 -5.56 -17.24
N SER A 263 -24.59 -6.78 -17.20
CA SER A 263 -25.35 -8.04 -17.15
C SER A 263 -24.57 -9.11 -16.35
N LEU A 264 -25.28 -10.13 -15.83
CA LEU A 264 -24.65 -11.26 -15.13
C LEU A 264 -23.52 -11.88 -15.96
N LYS A 265 -23.78 -12.21 -17.23
CA LYS A 265 -22.80 -12.82 -18.12
C LYS A 265 -21.56 -11.94 -18.35
N ALA A 266 -21.74 -10.61 -18.42
CA ALA A 266 -20.63 -9.67 -18.57
C ALA A 266 -19.79 -9.59 -17.29
N PHE A 267 -20.44 -9.39 -16.13
CA PHE A 267 -19.77 -9.29 -14.84
C PHE A 267 -19.08 -10.60 -14.43
N GLU A 268 -19.66 -11.76 -14.74
CA GLU A 268 -18.94 -13.04 -14.66
C GLU A 268 -17.69 -13.05 -15.54
N GLY A 269 -17.77 -12.50 -16.75
CA GLY A 269 -16.66 -12.41 -17.71
C GLY A 269 -15.42 -11.74 -17.13
N LEU A 270 -15.60 -10.67 -16.34
CA LEU A 270 -14.52 -9.91 -15.71
C LEU A 270 -13.68 -10.75 -14.73
N PHE A 271 -14.27 -11.78 -14.11
CA PHE A 271 -13.60 -12.75 -13.22
C PHE A 271 -12.98 -13.95 -13.96
N ARG A 272 -13.31 -14.19 -15.23
CA ARG A 272 -12.84 -15.38 -15.99
C ARG A 272 -11.46 -15.19 -16.62
N GLU A 273 -11.11 -13.96 -16.98
CA GLU A 273 -9.77 -13.65 -17.50
C GLU A 273 -8.74 -13.70 -16.33
N PRO A 274 -7.62 -14.43 -16.45
CA PRO A 274 -6.59 -14.43 -15.42
C PRO A 274 -5.99 -13.03 -15.23
N VAL A 275 -5.49 -12.74 -14.02
CA VAL A 275 -4.82 -11.46 -13.73
C VAL A 275 -3.38 -11.45 -14.25
N ALA A 276 -2.70 -12.59 -14.20
CA ALA A 276 -1.34 -12.80 -14.70
C ALA A 276 -1.17 -14.23 -15.25
N ALA A 277 -0.17 -14.45 -16.11
CA ALA A 277 0.08 -15.77 -16.71
C ALA A 277 0.83 -16.73 -15.76
N THR A 278 1.73 -16.21 -14.92
CA THR A 278 2.61 -16.98 -14.01
C THR A 278 2.21 -16.91 -12.54
N ILE A 279 1.14 -16.17 -12.20
CA ILE A 279 0.67 -15.98 -10.82
C ILE A 279 -0.80 -16.38 -10.73
N ARG A 280 -1.11 -17.36 -9.88
CA ARG A 280 -2.47 -17.89 -9.66
C ARG A 280 -2.87 -17.77 -8.19
N GLN A 281 -4.05 -17.21 -7.93
CA GLN A 281 -4.68 -17.27 -6.60
C GLN A 281 -5.54 -18.54 -6.48
N GLU A 282 -5.50 -19.19 -5.32
CA GLU A 282 -6.35 -20.31 -4.95
C GLU A 282 -7.05 -20.04 -3.60
N PRO A 283 -8.40 -19.98 -3.56
CA PRO A 283 -9.32 -19.95 -4.71
C PRO A 283 -9.16 -18.68 -5.57
N ALA A 284 -9.50 -18.77 -6.86
CA ALA A 284 -9.35 -17.66 -7.82
C ALA A 284 -10.18 -16.42 -7.43
N LEU A 285 -11.25 -16.61 -6.67
CA LEU A 285 -12.01 -15.58 -5.98
C LEU A 285 -12.17 -16.01 -4.52
N PHE A 286 -11.80 -15.14 -3.57
CA PHE A 286 -11.76 -15.43 -2.15
C PHE A 286 -12.71 -14.52 -1.35
N ILE A 287 -13.66 -15.11 -0.61
CA ILE A 287 -14.53 -14.36 0.30
C ILE A 287 -13.82 -14.17 1.64
N ASN A 288 -13.62 -12.91 2.02
CA ASN A 288 -12.70 -12.47 3.07
C ASN A 288 -13.41 -12.31 4.42
N ASP A 289 -13.33 -13.34 5.24
CA ASP A 289 -13.77 -13.35 6.65
C ASP A 289 -12.72 -12.82 7.65
N GLY A 290 -11.54 -12.39 7.16
CA GLY A 290 -10.39 -11.96 7.97
C GLY A 290 -9.66 -13.07 8.75
N LYS A 291 -9.94 -14.35 8.47
CA LYS A 291 -9.46 -15.51 9.25
C LYS A 291 -8.98 -16.66 8.37
N SER A 292 -9.71 -16.94 7.30
CA SER A 292 -9.45 -17.98 6.32
C SER A 292 -8.19 -17.65 5.50
N LEU A 293 -7.56 -18.70 4.99
CA LEU A 293 -6.26 -18.63 4.31
C LEU A 293 -6.47 -18.76 2.80
N LEU A 294 -5.95 -17.80 2.05
CA LEU A 294 -5.78 -17.90 0.59
C LEU A 294 -4.34 -18.32 0.25
N LYS A 295 -4.16 -18.89 -0.94
CA LYS A 295 -2.85 -19.22 -1.48
C LYS A 295 -2.59 -18.44 -2.75
N VAL A 296 -1.35 -17.99 -2.94
CA VAL A 296 -0.87 -17.48 -4.22
C VAL A 296 0.29 -18.36 -4.67
N ILE A 297 0.17 -18.86 -5.88
CA ILE A 297 1.11 -19.76 -6.55
C ILE A 297 1.82 -18.98 -7.63
N ILE A 298 3.15 -19.00 -7.62
CA ILE A 298 4.00 -18.11 -8.40
C ILE A 298 5.06 -18.95 -9.12
N ASP A 299 4.93 -19.05 -10.43
CA ASP A 299 5.89 -19.73 -11.29
C ASP A 299 7.01 -18.75 -11.66
N VAL A 300 8.20 -18.96 -11.07
CA VAL A 300 9.38 -18.10 -11.27
C VAL A 300 10.30 -18.74 -12.29
N ASP A 301 10.92 -17.93 -13.15
CA ASP A 301 11.91 -18.41 -14.11
C ASP A 301 13.13 -19.02 -13.39
N SER A 302 13.61 -20.16 -13.88
CA SER A 302 14.80 -20.84 -13.37
C SER A 302 16.10 -20.15 -13.76
N SER A 303 16.06 -19.14 -14.63
CA SER A 303 17.22 -18.32 -15.01
C SER A 303 17.73 -17.38 -13.90
N GLU A 304 16.90 -17.05 -12.90
CA GLU A 304 17.27 -16.10 -11.84
C GLU A 304 17.90 -16.82 -10.63
N THR A 305 19.10 -16.38 -10.24
CA THR A 305 19.92 -17.03 -9.20
C THR A 305 19.56 -16.64 -7.77
N SER A 306 18.79 -15.55 -7.58
CA SER A 306 18.28 -15.10 -6.29
C SER A 306 16.94 -15.72 -5.93
N ALA A 307 16.67 -15.88 -4.63
CA ALA A 307 15.31 -16.07 -4.16
C ALA A 307 14.55 -14.72 -4.21
N PRO A 308 13.32 -14.67 -4.75
CA PRO A 308 12.50 -13.48 -4.71
C PRO A 308 12.08 -13.11 -3.28
N ASN A 309 11.92 -11.81 -3.03
CA ASN A 309 11.32 -11.26 -1.83
C ASN A 309 9.82 -11.03 -2.05
N PHE A 310 9.04 -11.11 -0.98
CA PHE A 310 7.57 -10.97 -1.02
C PHE A 310 7.09 -10.02 0.07
N ALA A 311 6.24 -9.06 -0.29
CA ALA A 311 5.55 -8.17 0.64
C ALA A 311 4.03 -8.18 0.38
N LEU A 312 3.22 -7.96 1.42
CA LEU A 312 1.77 -7.94 1.33
C LEU A 312 1.20 -6.63 1.88
N ARG A 313 0.27 -6.03 1.12
CA ARG A 313 -0.52 -4.85 1.48
C ARG A 313 -1.98 -5.29 1.66
N GLY A 314 -2.60 -5.00 2.79
CA GLY A 314 -3.98 -5.45 3.11
C GLY A 314 -4.12 -6.92 3.50
N ALA A 315 -3.01 -7.65 3.70
CA ALA A 315 -3.00 -9.06 4.11
C ALA A 315 -1.77 -9.42 4.95
N ARG A 316 -1.90 -10.43 5.81
CA ARG A 316 -0.83 -10.97 6.66
C ARG A 316 -0.27 -12.26 6.08
N LEU A 317 1.05 -12.30 5.87
CA LEU A 317 1.77 -13.51 5.51
C LEU A 317 1.64 -14.56 6.64
N THR A 318 1.32 -15.80 6.27
CA THR A 318 1.16 -16.94 7.20
C THR A 318 2.14 -18.08 6.86
N SER A 319 2.47 -18.28 5.59
CA SER A 319 3.58 -19.16 5.17
C SER A 319 4.18 -18.71 3.85
N LEU A 320 5.46 -18.99 3.66
CA LEU A 320 6.17 -18.82 2.39
C LEU A 320 7.03 -20.07 2.18
N LYS A 321 6.83 -20.77 1.06
CA LYS A 321 7.53 -22.02 0.73
C LYS A 321 7.86 -22.06 -0.75
N LYS A 322 9.03 -22.60 -1.10
CA LYS A 322 9.36 -23.01 -2.47
C LYS A 322 8.99 -24.49 -2.65
N ASP A 323 8.35 -24.84 -3.76
CA ASP A 323 8.07 -26.23 -4.13
C ASP A 323 9.20 -26.84 -4.97
N GLY A 324 9.07 -28.11 -5.35
CA GLY A 324 10.08 -28.81 -6.15
C GLY A 324 10.22 -28.35 -7.61
N ASN A 325 9.34 -27.47 -8.09
CA ASN A 325 9.20 -27.08 -9.50
C ASN A 325 9.63 -25.62 -9.76
N ASN A 326 10.51 -25.07 -8.91
CA ASN A 326 10.91 -23.65 -8.86
C ASN A 326 9.77 -22.66 -8.52
N ARG A 327 8.59 -23.16 -8.16
CA ARG A 327 7.40 -22.36 -7.85
C ARG A 327 7.39 -21.94 -6.38
N TRP A 328 6.87 -20.76 -6.09
CA TRP A 328 6.65 -20.28 -4.74
C TRP A 328 5.17 -20.36 -4.37
N VAL A 329 4.90 -20.73 -3.12
CA VAL A 329 3.57 -20.78 -2.50
C VAL A 329 3.56 -19.81 -1.35
N VAL A 330 2.79 -18.74 -1.51
CA VAL A 330 2.53 -17.69 -0.51
C VAL A 330 1.18 -18.00 0.12
N GLU A 331 1.15 -18.27 1.41
CA GLU A 331 -0.08 -18.53 2.18
C GLU A 331 -0.39 -17.30 3.04
N ALA A 332 -1.55 -16.67 2.84
CA ALA A 332 -1.88 -15.36 3.42
C ALA A 332 -3.32 -15.30 3.97
N VAL A 333 -3.54 -14.41 4.93
CA VAL A 333 -4.88 -14.08 5.47
C VAL A 333 -5.11 -12.58 5.26
N PRO A 334 -6.05 -12.16 4.39
CA PRO A 334 -6.41 -10.74 4.23
C PRO A 334 -6.93 -10.10 5.52
N GLU A 335 -6.83 -8.77 5.62
CA GLU A 335 -7.47 -8.01 6.70
C GLU A 335 -9.00 -8.06 6.56
N ALA A 336 -9.71 -8.27 7.67
CA ALA A 336 -11.18 -8.35 7.67
C ALA A 336 -11.83 -7.10 7.03
N GLY A 337 -12.85 -7.31 6.19
CA GLY A 337 -13.57 -6.22 5.53
C GLY A 337 -12.91 -5.67 4.25
N ARG A 338 -11.64 -5.99 3.95
CA ARG A 338 -10.98 -5.55 2.71
C ARG A 338 -11.57 -6.24 1.47
N PHE A 339 -11.81 -5.45 0.43
CA PHE A 339 -11.97 -5.88 -0.96
C PHE A 339 -10.71 -5.62 -1.83
N GLU A 340 -9.66 -5.06 -1.24
CA GLU A 340 -8.36 -4.81 -1.89
C GLU A 340 -7.20 -5.34 -1.04
N ALA A 341 -6.30 -6.07 -1.69
CA ALA A 341 -4.99 -6.42 -1.16
C ALA A 341 -4.00 -6.62 -2.32
N THR A 342 -2.70 -6.45 -2.07
CA THR A 342 -1.63 -6.54 -3.08
C THR A 342 -0.52 -7.45 -2.57
N LEU A 343 0.00 -8.32 -3.44
CA LEU A 343 1.25 -9.04 -3.27
C LEU A 343 2.31 -8.38 -4.16
N THR A 344 3.31 -7.77 -3.53
CA THR A 344 4.52 -7.28 -4.21
C THR A 344 5.57 -8.39 -4.22
N ILE A 345 6.12 -8.68 -5.40
CA ILE A 345 7.20 -9.64 -5.62
C ILE A 345 8.42 -8.86 -6.12
N VAL A 346 9.60 -9.10 -5.55
CA VAL A 346 10.85 -8.44 -5.97
C VAL A 346 11.92 -9.51 -6.26
N ASN A 347 12.37 -9.62 -7.51
CA ASN A 347 13.39 -10.57 -7.94
C ASN A 347 14.48 -9.84 -8.75
N GLY A 348 15.69 -9.77 -8.21
CA GLY A 348 16.76 -8.94 -8.78
C GLY A 348 16.33 -7.47 -8.96
N GLU A 349 16.37 -6.98 -10.20
CA GLU A 349 15.89 -5.65 -10.57
C GLU A 349 14.39 -5.60 -10.96
N ARG A 350 13.70 -6.74 -11.00
CA ARG A 350 12.28 -6.85 -11.40
C ARG A 350 11.39 -6.74 -10.18
N MET A 351 10.34 -5.94 -10.30
CA MET A 351 9.28 -5.79 -9.30
C MET A 351 7.91 -6.03 -9.95
N VAL A 352 7.05 -6.78 -9.26
CA VAL A 352 5.73 -7.16 -9.74
C VAL A 352 4.70 -6.93 -8.64
N ASP A 353 3.72 -6.07 -8.89
CA ASP A 353 2.55 -5.92 -8.01
C ASP A 353 1.37 -6.72 -8.57
N PHE A 354 0.91 -7.70 -7.78
CA PHE A 354 -0.18 -8.60 -8.12
C PHE A 354 -1.39 -8.36 -7.18
N PRO A 355 -2.54 -7.88 -7.68
CA PRO A 355 -3.72 -7.64 -6.86
C PRO A 355 -4.44 -8.95 -6.53
N LEU A 356 -4.77 -9.13 -5.25
CA LEU A 356 -5.51 -10.29 -4.77
C LEU A 356 -7.00 -10.11 -5.06
N THR A 357 -7.63 -11.14 -5.61
CA THR A 357 -9.07 -11.14 -5.94
C THR A 357 -9.87 -11.56 -4.70
N ILE A 358 -10.15 -10.57 -3.85
CA ILE A 358 -10.82 -10.74 -2.56
C ILE A 358 -12.09 -9.88 -2.47
N ALA A 359 -13.10 -10.33 -1.74
CA ALA A 359 -14.28 -9.52 -1.40
C ALA A 359 -14.78 -9.88 0.02
N PRO A 360 -15.17 -8.92 0.87
CA PRO A 360 -15.82 -9.22 2.13
C PRO A 360 -17.18 -9.92 1.91
N PRO A 361 -17.67 -10.70 2.90
CA PRO A 361 -19.00 -11.30 2.85
C PRO A 361 -20.09 -10.22 2.91
N VAL A 362 -20.99 -10.22 1.93
CA VAL A 362 -22.20 -9.35 1.92
C VAL A 362 -23.44 -10.19 1.59
N ASP A 363 -24.62 -9.74 2.03
CA ASP A 363 -25.88 -10.43 1.71
C ASP A 363 -26.28 -10.14 0.26
N VAL A 364 -26.35 -11.19 -0.56
CA VAL A 364 -26.77 -11.15 -1.97
C VAL A 364 -28.11 -11.83 -2.24
N ASN A 365 -28.80 -12.30 -1.19
CA ASN A 365 -30.16 -12.85 -1.22
C ASN A 365 -31.18 -11.69 -1.11
N ILE A 366 -31.13 -10.79 -2.10
CA ILE A 366 -31.85 -9.51 -2.09
C ILE A 366 -33.37 -9.70 -2.11
N ASP A 367 -33.88 -10.73 -2.76
CA ASP A 367 -35.32 -11.02 -2.77
C ASP A 367 -35.84 -11.63 -1.44
N LYS A 368 -34.91 -11.99 -0.54
CA LYS A 368 -35.10 -12.52 0.81
C LYS A 368 -35.84 -13.87 0.88
N LYS A 369 -35.91 -14.64 -0.21
CA LYS A 369 -36.49 -16.00 -0.23
C LYS A 369 -35.56 -17.08 0.35
N GLY A 370 -34.31 -16.74 0.66
CA GLY A 370 -33.32 -17.61 1.31
C GLY A 370 -32.46 -18.43 0.34
N VAL A 371 -32.57 -18.19 -0.97
CA VAL A 371 -31.80 -18.89 -2.00
C VAL A 371 -31.39 -17.88 -3.07
N VAL A 372 -30.09 -17.59 -3.15
CA VAL A 372 -29.50 -16.73 -4.18
C VAL A 372 -29.68 -17.36 -5.57
N THR A 373 -30.21 -16.56 -6.51
CA THR A 373 -30.55 -16.92 -7.91
C THR A 373 -30.28 -15.78 -8.89
N ASP A 374 -30.31 -16.07 -10.20
CA ASP A 374 -30.26 -15.10 -11.29
C ASP A 374 -31.34 -13.99 -11.17
N ALA A 375 -32.44 -14.25 -10.44
CA ALA A 375 -33.47 -13.26 -10.15
C ALA A 375 -32.97 -12.17 -9.18
N ASP A 376 -32.16 -12.51 -8.18
CA ASP A 376 -31.50 -11.55 -7.30
C ASP A 376 -30.54 -10.66 -8.08
N PHE A 377 -29.79 -11.23 -9.03
CA PHE A 377 -28.89 -10.47 -9.91
C PHE A 377 -29.66 -9.51 -10.85
N SER A 378 -30.78 -9.98 -11.40
CA SER A 378 -31.68 -9.16 -12.22
C SER A 378 -32.31 -8.02 -11.41
N LEU A 379 -32.65 -8.29 -10.14
CA LEU A 379 -33.19 -7.31 -9.20
C LEU A 379 -32.13 -6.27 -8.79
N PHE A 380 -30.91 -6.72 -8.49
CA PHE A 380 -29.74 -5.90 -8.18
C PHE A 380 -29.37 -4.90 -9.28
N LEU A 381 -29.40 -5.34 -10.54
CA LEU A 381 -29.11 -4.47 -11.70
C LEU A 381 -30.24 -3.47 -11.98
N SER A 382 -31.50 -3.90 -11.86
CA SER A 382 -32.67 -3.07 -12.21
C SER A 382 -33.10 -2.08 -11.12
N GLN A 383 -32.84 -2.38 -9.84
CA GLN A 383 -33.16 -1.50 -8.71
C GLN A 383 -31.86 -0.89 -8.14
N ARG A 384 -31.40 0.23 -8.70
CA ARG A 384 -30.29 1.03 -8.14
C ARG A 384 -30.73 2.10 -7.12
N GLY A 385 -32.03 2.31 -6.93
CA GLY A 385 -32.57 3.32 -6.01
C GLY A 385 -32.53 4.73 -6.60
N THR A 386 -32.15 5.72 -5.79
CA THR A 386 -31.94 7.12 -6.21
C THR A 386 -30.62 7.64 -5.65
N GLU A 387 -30.10 8.75 -6.20
CA GLU A 387 -28.83 9.36 -5.76
C GLU A 387 -28.79 9.70 -4.25
N ASN A 388 -29.94 10.07 -3.66
CA ASN A 388 -30.06 10.39 -2.22
C ASN A 388 -30.52 9.21 -1.36
N ALA A 389 -30.79 8.05 -1.98
CA ALA A 389 -31.24 6.83 -1.33
C ALA A 389 -30.89 5.64 -2.25
N PRO A 390 -29.61 5.24 -2.33
CA PRO A 390 -29.18 4.12 -3.15
C PRO A 390 -29.81 2.81 -2.67
N ALA A 391 -30.15 1.93 -3.60
CA ALA A 391 -30.56 0.57 -3.30
C ALA A 391 -29.38 -0.36 -3.55
N PHE A 392 -29.00 -1.15 -2.54
CA PHE A 392 -27.84 -2.06 -2.56
C PHE A 392 -26.50 -1.31 -2.70
N ASP A 393 -26.36 -0.25 -1.91
CA ASP A 393 -25.10 0.11 -1.28
C ASP A 393 -24.64 -1.09 -0.42
N LEU A 394 -23.48 -1.67 -0.75
CA LEU A 394 -22.92 -2.87 -0.13
C LEU A 394 -21.58 -2.60 0.58
N ASN A 395 -20.93 -1.46 0.30
CA ASN A 395 -19.72 -1.02 0.99
C ASN A 395 -20.02 -0.06 2.17
N GLY A 396 -21.21 0.55 2.20
CA GLY A 396 -21.67 1.51 3.21
C GLY A 396 -21.25 2.96 2.95
N ASP A 397 -20.82 3.33 1.74
CA ASP A 397 -20.28 4.66 1.43
C ASP A 397 -21.32 5.72 1.04
N GLY A 398 -22.60 5.32 0.94
CA GLY A 398 -23.72 6.18 0.57
C GLY A 398 -23.96 6.32 -0.93
N LYS A 399 -23.33 5.47 -1.77
CA LYS A 399 -23.49 5.47 -3.24
C LYS A 399 -23.93 4.11 -3.76
N ARG A 400 -23.79 3.91 -5.08
CA ARG A 400 -24.24 2.71 -5.80
C ARG A 400 -23.43 2.50 -7.07
N ASP A 401 -22.15 2.18 -6.94
CA ASP A 401 -21.16 2.28 -8.02
C ASP A 401 -20.57 0.92 -8.49
N TYR A 402 -19.33 0.94 -9.00
CA TYR A 402 -18.61 -0.23 -9.49
C TYR A 402 -18.08 -1.12 -8.36
N VAL A 403 -17.87 -0.58 -7.15
CA VAL A 403 -17.47 -1.33 -5.96
C VAL A 403 -18.61 -2.26 -5.55
N ASP A 404 -19.85 -1.77 -5.50
CA ASP A 404 -21.01 -2.62 -5.19
C ASP A 404 -21.26 -3.66 -6.28
N ASP A 405 -21.17 -3.27 -7.56
CA ASP A 405 -21.28 -4.17 -8.71
C ASP A 405 -20.25 -5.33 -8.61
N TYR A 406 -19.02 -5.04 -8.16
CA TYR A 406 -17.99 -6.04 -7.85
C TYR A 406 -18.35 -6.89 -6.62
N LEU A 407 -18.68 -6.28 -5.48
CA LEU A 407 -18.97 -6.97 -4.21
C LEU A 407 -20.12 -7.97 -4.34
N PHE A 408 -21.19 -7.58 -5.04
CA PHE A 408 -22.33 -8.44 -5.31
C PHE A 408 -21.97 -9.60 -6.23
N THR A 409 -21.30 -9.31 -7.36
CA THR A 409 -20.91 -10.36 -8.32
C THR A 409 -19.99 -11.37 -7.67
N ALA A 410 -19.03 -10.91 -6.85
CA ALA A 410 -18.13 -11.78 -6.09
C ALA A 410 -18.90 -12.72 -5.15
N ASN A 411 -19.78 -12.19 -4.30
CA ASN A 411 -20.53 -13.00 -3.33
C ASN A 411 -21.57 -13.91 -4.02
N TYR A 412 -22.21 -13.44 -5.09
CA TYR A 412 -23.07 -14.24 -5.95
C TYR A 412 -22.33 -15.45 -6.55
N LEU A 413 -21.14 -15.22 -7.14
CA LEU A 413 -20.32 -16.27 -7.72
C LEU A 413 -19.84 -17.27 -6.67
N ALA A 414 -19.47 -16.82 -5.47
CA ALA A 414 -19.07 -17.70 -4.37
C ALA A 414 -20.22 -18.63 -3.93
N VAL A 415 -21.43 -18.10 -3.76
CA VAL A 415 -22.61 -18.88 -3.33
C VAL A 415 -23.14 -19.81 -4.42
N THR A 416 -23.02 -19.43 -5.70
CA THR A 416 -23.52 -20.24 -6.83
C THR A 416 -22.52 -21.29 -7.32
N SER A 417 -21.21 -21.02 -7.25
CA SER A 417 -20.17 -21.96 -7.68
C SER A 417 -20.03 -23.16 -6.75
N GLN A 418 -20.40 -23.04 -5.47
CA GLN A 418 -20.44 -24.15 -4.51
C GLN A 418 -21.58 -25.15 -4.76
N LYS A 419 -22.49 -24.88 -5.72
CA LYS A 419 -23.65 -25.73 -6.06
C LYS A 419 -23.44 -26.56 -7.34
N LYS A 420 -22.22 -26.58 -7.89
CA LYS A 420 -21.84 -27.29 -9.14
C LYS A 420 -20.80 -28.37 -8.82
#